data_AF-A0A968MYB8-F1
#
_entry.id   AF-A0A968MYB8-F1
#
_cell.length_a   1.000
_cell.length_b   1.000
_cell.length_c   1.000
_cell.angle_alpha   90.00
_cell.angle_beta   90.00
_cell.angle_gamma   90.00
#
_symmetry.space_group_name_H-M   'P 1'
#
loop_
_entity.id
_entity.type
_entity.pdbx_description
1 polymer ?
#
loop_
_entity_poly.entity_id
_entity_poly.type
_entity_poly.pdbx_seq_one_letter_code
_entity_poly.pdbx_strand_id
1 'polypeptide(L)'
;MRLVRALSKKRVFRPVSRLLNNINPFSENDTFDRYVQFVKIGTLASQEKIFNECLKYYPPDTRFAVLPMDMAYMGAGKVQRCYTEQLDELATLTMKYPQLNPFVHIDPRREGFTDIFRKYVEEKGFKGLKIYPPLGYFPDDERFYPLYAYCEKNNLPVIAHCSPRNPVHFKGSKKELLKWIAMSKSPVETKGLTRKELCASFTHPKTGRMC
;
A
#
# COMPACT_ATOMS: atom_id res chain seq x y z
N MET A 1 10.73 -1.59 -14.60
CA MET A 1 10.30 -0.30 -13.99
C MET A 1 10.78 0.94 -14.74
N ARG A 2 12.02 1.00 -15.27
CA ARG A 2 12.50 2.11 -16.10
C ARG A 2 11.67 2.31 -17.39
N LEU A 3 11.28 1.22 -18.05
CA LEU A 3 10.44 1.26 -19.26
C LEU A 3 9.09 1.91 -18.96
N VAL A 4 8.33 1.41 -17.98
CA VAL A 4 7.00 1.93 -17.63
C VAL A 4 7.01 3.42 -17.25
N ARG A 5 8.04 3.90 -16.54
CA ARG A 5 8.22 5.34 -16.26
C ARG A 5 8.58 6.16 -17.50
N ALA A 6 9.37 5.62 -18.43
CA ALA A 6 9.68 6.28 -19.69
C ALA A 6 8.46 6.34 -20.63
N LEU A 7 7.63 5.30 -20.57
CA LEU A 7 6.40 5.14 -21.34
C LEU A 7 5.28 6.06 -20.82
N SER A 8 5.14 6.21 -19.49
CA SER A 8 4.18 7.13 -18.85
C SER A 8 4.43 8.62 -19.15
N LYS A 9 5.68 9.01 -19.47
CA LYS A 9 6.05 10.41 -19.72
C LYS A 9 5.76 10.91 -21.13
N LYS A 10 5.52 10.03 -22.11
CA LYS A 10 5.28 10.43 -23.50
C LYS A 10 3.78 10.35 -23.83
N ARG A 11 3.20 11.48 -24.23
CA ARG A 11 1.85 11.66 -24.81
C ARG A 11 1.58 10.79 -26.08
N VAL A 12 2.54 9.94 -26.45
CA VAL A 12 2.64 9.09 -27.66
C VAL A 12 1.99 7.71 -27.45
N PHE A 13 1.43 7.42 -26.27
CA PHE A 13 0.96 6.06 -25.93
C PHE A 13 -0.36 5.62 -26.57
N ARG A 14 -1.20 6.56 -27.01
CA ARG A 14 -2.51 6.25 -27.62
C ARG A 14 -2.41 5.54 -28.98
N PRO A 15 -1.60 5.99 -29.96
CA PRO A 15 -1.54 5.32 -31.27
C PRO A 15 -0.88 3.94 -31.21
N VAL A 16 0.14 3.74 -30.37
CA VAL A 16 0.84 2.46 -30.24
C VAL A 16 -0.05 1.39 -29.61
N SER A 17 -0.83 1.74 -28.58
CA SER A 17 -1.81 0.82 -27.97
C SER A 17 -2.93 0.45 -28.95
N ARG A 18 -3.42 1.39 -29.77
CA ARG A 18 -4.42 1.09 -30.81
C ARG A 18 -3.87 0.18 -31.91
N LEU A 19 -2.64 0.41 -32.34
CA LEU A 19 -1.99 -0.42 -33.36
C LEU A 19 -1.76 -1.85 -32.85
N LEU A 20 -1.32 -2.01 -31.60
CA LEU A 20 -1.13 -3.32 -30.98
C LEU A 20 -2.45 -4.07 -30.74
N ASN A 21 -3.53 -3.36 -30.39
CA ASN A 21 -4.86 -3.96 -30.22
C ASN A 21 -5.49 -4.40 -31.55
N ASN A 22 -5.19 -3.72 -32.67
CA ASN A 22 -5.70 -4.11 -33.99
C ASN A 22 -4.99 -5.32 -34.61
N ILE A 23 -3.78 -5.68 -34.14
CA ILE A 23 -2.99 -6.77 -34.72
C ILE A 23 -3.26 -8.12 -34.04
N ASN A 24 -3.91 -8.15 -32.86
CA ASN A 24 -4.27 -9.40 -32.20
C ASN A 24 -5.56 -9.29 -31.37
N PRO A 25 -6.76 -9.51 -31.96
CA PRO A 25 -8.04 -9.44 -31.25
C PRO A 25 -8.27 -10.60 -30.26
N PHE A 26 -7.35 -11.58 -30.16
CA PHE A 26 -7.48 -12.77 -29.30
C PHE A 26 -6.37 -12.94 -28.27
N SER A 27 -5.47 -11.96 -28.07
CA SER A 27 -4.55 -12.03 -26.94
C SER A 27 -5.31 -11.74 -25.63
N GLU A 28 -5.19 -12.63 -24.67
CA GLU A 28 -5.57 -12.45 -23.25
C GLU A 28 -4.74 -11.32 -22.58
N ASN A 29 -4.85 -10.10 -23.10
CA ASN A 29 -4.07 -8.92 -22.71
C ASN A 29 -4.55 -8.24 -21.41
N ASP A 30 -5.44 -8.88 -20.64
CA ASP A 30 -5.99 -8.33 -19.38
C ASP A 30 -4.88 -7.83 -18.45
N THR A 31 -3.79 -8.59 -18.34
CA THR A 31 -2.70 -8.24 -17.44
C THR A 31 -1.98 -6.95 -17.88
N PHE A 32 -1.66 -6.81 -19.17
CA PHE A 32 -0.97 -5.62 -19.68
C PHE A 32 -1.85 -4.38 -19.59
N ASP A 33 -3.11 -4.50 -20.00
CA ASP A 33 -4.08 -3.40 -19.94
C ASP A 33 -4.33 -2.97 -18.48
N ARG A 34 -4.39 -3.91 -17.54
CA ARG A 34 -4.47 -3.59 -16.10
C ARG A 34 -3.24 -2.83 -15.61
N TYR A 35 -2.04 -3.18 -16.06
CA TYR A 35 -0.84 -2.42 -15.73
C TYR A 35 -0.87 -1.00 -16.32
N VAL A 36 -1.32 -0.86 -17.57
CA VAL A 36 -1.46 0.45 -18.21
C VAL A 36 -2.48 1.31 -17.45
N GLN A 37 -3.63 0.76 -17.08
CA GLN A 37 -4.64 1.49 -16.28
C GLN A 37 -4.12 1.84 -14.90
N PHE A 38 -3.44 0.92 -14.21
CA PHE A 38 -2.84 1.19 -12.90
C PHE A 38 -1.87 2.38 -12.97
N VAL A 39 -1.01 2.42 -13.99
CA VAL A 39 -0.08 3.54 -14.20
C VAL A 39 -0.84 4.81 -14.54
N LYS A 40 -1.80 4.75 -15.47
CA LYS A 40 -2.59 5.91 -15.89
C LYS A 40 -3.31 6.56 -14.71
N ILE A 41 -4.02 5.77 -13.91
CA ILE A 41 -4.73 6.25 -12.70
C ILE A 41 -3.74 6.68 -11.63
N GLY A 42 -2.72 5.88 -11.33
CA GLY A 42 -1.71 6.20 -10.31
C GLY A 42 -0.82 7.40 -10.63
N THR A 43 -0.81 7.87 -11.89
CA THR A 43 -0.10 9.09 -12.33
C THR A 43 -0.98 10.33 -12.40
N LEU A 44 -2.26 10.24 -12.03
CA LEU A 44 -3.11 11.42 -11.90
C LEU A 44 -2.56 12.37 -10.81
N ALA A 45 -2.78 13.66 -11.03
CA ALA A 45 -2.08 14.71 -10.28
C ALA A 45 -2.50 14.87 -8.80
N SER A 46 -3.64 14.32 -8.39
CA SER A 46 -4.16 14.43 -7.02
C SER A 46 -5.01 13.23 -6.63
N GLN A 47 -5.14 13.00 -5.32
CA GLN A 47 -6.01 11.97 -4.76
C GLN A 47 -7.47 12.19 -5.14
N GLU A 48 -7.91 13.44 -5.25
CA GLU A 48 -9.25 13.78 -5.72
C GLU A 48 -9.50 13.29 -7.16
N LYS A 49 -8.56 13.53 -8.08
CA LYS A 49 -8.72 13.07 -9.47
C LYS A 49 -8.76 11.54 -9.54
N ILE A 50 -7.92 10.86 -8.74
CA ILE A 50 -7.95 9.39 -8.62
C ILE A 50 -9.30 8.92 -8.11
N PHE A 51 -9.81 9.55 -7.05
CA PHE A 51 -11.08 9.18 -6.44
C PHE A 51 -12.27 9.43 -7.37
N ASN A 52 -12.29 10.56 -8.08
CA ASN A 52 -13.35 10.87 -9.05
C ASN A 52 -13.37 9.91 -10.25
N GLU A 53 -12.22 9.41 -10.70
CA GLU A 53 -12.17 8.33 -11.69
C GLU A 53 -12.70 7.01 -11.10
N CYS A 54 -12.37 6.72 -9.83
CA CYS A 54 -12.87 5.53 -9.13
C CYS A 54 -14.40 5.56 -8.99
N LEU A 55 -14.99 6.68 -8.57
CA LEU A 55 -16.43 6.85 -8.32
C LEU A 55 -17.32 6.48 -9.50
N LYS A 56 -16.84 6.62 -10.73
CA LYS A 56 -17.60 6.29 -11.96
C LYS A 56 -18.01 4.82 -12.05
N TYR A 57 -17.38 3.95 -11.26
CA TYR A 57 -17.58 2.51 -11.27
C TYR A 57 -18.39 1.98 -10.08
N TYR A 58 -18.88 2.86 -9.21
CA TYR A 58 -19.57 2.47 -7.97
C TYR A 58 -20.94 3.15 -7.85
N PRO A 59 -21.92 2.50 -7.20
CA PRO A 59 -23.18 3.12 -6.83
C PRO A 59 -22.98 4.39 -5.97
N PRO A 60 -23.86 5.41 -6.09
CA PRO A 60 -23.73 6.68 -5.37
C PRO A 60 -23.64 6.58 -3.84
N ASP A 61 -24.21 5.55 -3.24
CA ASP A 61 -24.27 5.29 -1.79
C ASP A 61 -23.06 4.48 -1.27
N THR A 62 -22.10 4.14 -2.14
CA THR A 62 -20.91 3.38 -1.77
C THR A 62 -20.06 4.14 -0.75
N ARG A 63 -19.69 3.45 0.34
CA ARG A 63 -18.68 3.91 1.30
C ARG A 63 -17.33 3.28 1.01
N PHE A 64 -16.26 4.05 1.16
CA PHE A 64 -14.90 3.61 0.81
C PHE A 64 -14.01 3.58 2.06
N ALA A 65 -13.36 2.45 2.32
CA ALA A 65 -12.24 2.38 3.24
C ALA A 65 -10.94 2.72 2.49
N VAL A 66 -10.36 3.89 2.76
CA VAL A 66 -9.16 4.36 2.04
C VAL A 66 -7.92 3.97 2.83
N LEU A 67 -7.06 3.19 2.19
CA LEU A 67 -5.86 2.61 2.80
C LEU A 67 -4.60 3.23 2.16
N PRO A 68 -4.17 4.44 2.57
CA PRO A 68 -2.92 5.02 2.09
C PRO A 68 -1.74 4.12 2.45
N MET A 69 -0.60 4.33 1.81
CA MET A 69 0.60 3.49 1.99
C MET A 69 1.83 4.37 2.18
N ASP A 70 2.51 4.22 3.31
CA ASP A 70 3.85 4.78 3.51
C ASP A 70 4.88 3.89 2.82
N MET A 71 5.37 4.34 1.67
CA MET A 71 6.35 3.59 0.87
C MET A 71 7.79 4.03 1.13
N ALA A 72 8.05 4.96 2.05
CA ALA A 72 9.40 5.49 2.28
C ALA A 72 10.41 4.40 2.69
N TYR A 73 9.96 3.38 3.42
CA TYR A 73 10.80 2.31 3.96
C TYR A 73 10.77 1.02 3.13
N MET A 74 10.13 1.02 1.95
CA MET A 74 10.04 -0.19 1.12
C MET A 74 11.33 -0.51 0.35
N GLY A 75 12.39 0.30 0.47
CA GLY A 75 13.66 0.07 -0.25
C GLY A 75 13.59 0.28 -1.77
N ALA A 76 12.58 1.01 -2.28
CA ALA A 76 12.38 1.27 -3.71
C ALA A 76 12.96 2.62 -4.18
N GLY A 77 13.75 3.29 -3.33
CA GLY A 77 14.30 4.62 -3.57
C GLY A 77 13.51 5.72 -2.84
N LYS A 78 13.88 6.97 -3.09
CA LYS A 78 13.27 8.13 -2.42
C LYS A 78 11.84 8.35 -2.91
N VAL A 79 10.92 8.55 -1.96
CA VAL A 79 9.56 9.01 -2.24
C VAL A 79 9.59 10.48 -2.67
N GLN A 80 8.69 10.85 -3.58
CA GLN A 80 8.64 12.22 -4.13
C GLN A 80 7.87 13.20 -3.24
N ARG A 81 6.90 12.69 -2.48
CA ARG A 81 6.05 13.46 -1.57
C ARG A 81 6.22 12.94 -0.16
N CYS A 82 6.18 13.84 0.82
CA CYS A 82 6.20 13.42 2.22
C CYS A 82 4.94 12.60 2.53
N TYR A 83 5.03 11.71 3.52
CA TYR A 83 3.89 10.88 3.90
C TYR A 83 2.79 11.70 4.58
N THR A 84 3.15 12.65 5.45
CA THR A 84 2.19 13.53 6.14
C THR A 84 1.46 14.43 5.15
N GLU A 85 2.15 14.97 4.13
CA GLU A 85 1.49 15.74 3.06
C GLU A 85 0.44 14.93 2.30
N GLN A 86 0.66 13.62 2.12
CA GLN A 86 -0.34 12.73 1.50
C GLN A 86 -1.53 12.47 2.43
N LEU A 87 -1.29 12.35 3.74
CA LEU A 87 -2.35 12.20 4.73
C LEU A 87 -3.16 13.50 4.89
N ASP A 88 -2.53 14.67 4.83
CA ASP A 88 -3.19 15.98 4.90
C ASP A 88 -4.08 16.24 3.67
N GLU A 89 -3.61 15.84 2.48
CA GLU A 89 -4.44 15.84 1.26
C GLU A 89 -5.65 14.91 1.42
N LEU A 90 -5.46 13.70 1.98
CA LEU A 90 -6.57 12.76 2.21
C LEU A 90 -7.57 13.29 3.24
N ALA A 91 -7.09 13.89 4.33
CA ALA A 91 -7.94 14.55 5.33
C ALA A 91 -8.77 15.68 4.72
N THR A 92 -8.17 16.45 3.82
CA THR A 92 -8.88 17.50 3.07
C THR A 92 -9.95 16.90 2.17
N LEU A 93 -9.63 15.80 1.50
CA LEU A 93 -10.54 15.10 0.61
C LEU A 93 -11.77 14.56 1.36
N THR A 94 -11.60 14.06 2.59
CA THR A 94 -12.72 13.51 3.37
C THR A 94 -13.74 14.55 3.82
N MET A 95 -13.34 15.83 3.90
CA MET A 95 -14.28 16.92 4.14
C MET A 95 -15.22 17.14 2.94
N LYS A 96 -14.73 16.90 1.72
CA LYS A 96 -15.52 17.04 0.48
C LYS A 96 -16.31 15.78 0.13
N TYR A 97 -15.82 14.61 0.55
CA TYR A 97 -16.42 13.30 0.25
C TYR A 97 -16.65 12.50 1.55
N PRO A 98 -17.76 12.73 2.26
CA PRO A 98 -18.06 12.08 3.55
C PRO A 98 -18.18 10.55 3.50
N GLN A 99 -18.31 9.97 2.30
CA GLN A 99 -18.30 8.52 2.09
C GLN A 99 -16.90 7.89 2.25
N LEU A 100 -15.84 8.71 2.31
CA LEU A 100 -14.48 8.25 2.54
C LEU A 100 -14.22 8.02 4.04
N ASN A 101 -13.73 6.83 4.36
CA ASN A 101 -13.34 6.41 5.70
C ASN A 101 -11.83 6.12 5.67
N PRO A 102 -10.97 7.11 5.98
CA PRO A 102 -9.54 6.98 5.77
C PRO A 102 -8.87 6.27 6.95
N PHE A 103 -7.89 5.43 6.66
CA PHE A 103 -7.05 4.76 7.65
C PHE A 103 -5.64 5.36 7.61
N VAL A 104 -4.90 5.27 8.72
CA VAL A 104 -3.50 5.69 8.76
C VAL A 104 -2.66 4.43 8.57
N HIS A 105 -1.82 4.41 7.53
CA HIS A 105 -0.82 3.34 7.42
C HIS A 105 0.43 3.70 8.20
N ILE A 106 0.91 2.77 9.03
CA ILE A 106 2.14 2.95 9.78
C ILE A 106 3.19 1.92 9.35
N ASP A 107 4.38 2.42 9.05
CA ASP A 107 5.60 1.61 9.05
C ASP A 107 6.32 1.79 10.39
N PRO A 108 6.64 0.72 11.14
CA PRO A 108 7.22 0.83 12.49
C PRO A 108 8.68 1.30 12.49
N ARG A 109 9.27 1.55 11.31
CA ARG A 109 10.59 2.19 11.15
C ARG A 109 10.49 3.72 11.06
N ARG A 110 9.29 4.28 10.95
CA ARG A 110 9.08 5.73 10.91
C ARG A 110 9.27 6.35 12.29
N GLU A 111 10.08 7.38 12.39
CA GLU A 111 10.20 8.16 13.62
C GLU A 111 8.88 8.85 13.96
N GLY A 112 8.50 8.83 15.25
CA GLY A 112 7.25 9.44 15.72
C GLY A 112 5.97 8.78 15.18
N PHE A 113 6.03 7.51 14.76
CA PHE A 113 4.89 6.83 14.13
C PHE A 113 3.61 6.81 14.98
N THR A 114 3.75 6.72 16.31
CA THR A 114 2.63 6.79 17.26
C THR A 114 1.95 8.15 17.26
N ASP A 115 2.74 9.22 17.25
CA ASP A 115 2.25 10.60 17.31
C ASP A 115 1.56 10.99 16.00
N ILE A 116 2.13 10.55 14.87
CA ILE A 116 1.50 10.66 13.55
C ILE A 116 0.14 9.97 13.58
N PHE A 117 0.08 8.70 14.01
CA PHE A 117 -1.18 7.97 14.07
C PHE A 117 -2.24 8.70 14.90
N ARG A 118 -1.88 9.11 16.12
CA ARG A 118 -2.78 9.82 17.04
C ARG A 118 -3.28 11.13 16.45
N LYS A 119 -2.38 11.97 15.90
CA LYS A 119 -2.75 13.23 15.24
C LYS A 119 -3.85 13.03 14.19
N TYR A 120 -3.70 12.07 13.29
CA TYR A 120 -4.67 11.88 12.21
C TYR A 120 -6.00 11.26 12.68
N VAL A 121 -5.98 10.42 13.70
CA VAL A 121 -7.20 9.86 14.29
C VAL A 121 -7.94 10.92 15.12
N GLU A 122 -7.24 11.56 16.05
CA GLU A 122 -7.82 12.49 17.03
C GLU A 122 -8.23 13.83 16.38
N GLU A 123 -7.40 14.39 15.49
CA GLU A 123 -7.63 15.73 14.94
C GLU A 123 -8.21 15.72 13.52
N LYS A 124 -7.98 14.65 12.74
CA LYS A 124 -8.35 14.58 11.31
C LYS A 124 -9.43 13.53 11.01
N GLY A 125 -9.95 12.84 12.02
CA GLY A 125 -11.10 11.95 11.90
C GLY A 125 -10.82 10.64 11.17
N PHE A 126 -9.55 10.21 11.07
CA PHE A 126 -9.19 8.91 10.52
C PHE A 126 -9.78 7.77 11.36
N LYS A 127 -10.15 6.69 10.69
CA LYS A 127 -11.01 5.65 11.23
C LYS A 127 -10.27 4.44 11.78
N GLY A 128 -8.95 4.35 11.63
CA GLY A 128 -8.20 3.23 12.19
C GLY A 128 -6.79 3.06 11.64
N LEU A 129 -6.16 1.97 12.04
CA LEU A 129 -4.80 1.61 11.69
C LEU A 129 -4.77 0.67 10.49
N LYS A 130 -3.86 0.94 9.55
CA LYS A 130 -3.50 0.05 8.46
C LYS A 130 -2.04 -0.38 8.63
N ILE A 131 -1.78 -1.67 8.48
CA ILE A 131 -0.42 -2.22 8.37
C ILE A 131 -0.25 -3.03 7.09
N TYR A 132 0.98 -3.12 6.61
CA TYR A 132 1.35 -3.82 5.39
C TYR A 132 2.63 -4.67 5.58
N PRO A 133 2.51 -5.85 6.21
CA PRO A 133 3.64 -6.73 6.53
C PRO A 133 4.61 -7.05 5.37
N PRO A 134 4.19 -7.19 4.09
CA PRO A 134 5.14 -7.41 2.99
C PRO A 134 6.19 -6.31 2.79
N LEU A 135 6.09 -5.17 3.50
CA LEU A 135 7.14 -4.14 3.53
C LEU A 135 8.34 -4.49 4.43
N GLY A 136 8.33 -5.65 5.09
CA GLY A 136 9.50 -6.16 5.82
C GLY A 136 9.36 -6.07 7.33
N TYR A 137 8.18 -6.35 7.87
CA TYR A 137 7.92 -6.47 9.30
C TYR A 137 6.78 -7.46 9.52
N PHE A 138 6.76 -8.13 10.68
CA PHE A 138 5.65 -9.00 11.04
C PHE A 138 4.47 -8.19 11.60
N PRO A 139 3.23 -8.67 11.46
CA PRO A 139 2.07 -8.02 12.05
C PRO A 139 2.07 -8.07 13.59
N ASP A 140 2.92 -8.86 14.21
CA ASP A 140 3.07 -8.96 15.67
C ASP A 140 4.40 -8.39 16.18
N ASP A 141 5.04 -7.54 15.36
CA ASP A 141 6.21 -6.75 15.75
C ASP A 141 5.88 -5.89 16.98
N GLU A 142 6.67 -6.03 18.04
CA GLU A 142 6.42 -5.42 19.35
C GLU A 142 6.31 -3.89 19.29
N ARG A 143 6.92 -3.26 18.28
CA ARG A 143 6.81 -1.82 18.05
C ARG A 143 5.36 -1.37 17.79
N PHE A 144 4.49 -2.27 17.33
CA PHE A 144 3.07 -1.95 17.16
C PHE A 144 2.25 -2.09 18.45
N TYR A 145 2.76 -2.73 19.51
CA TYR A 145 1.94 -3.00 20.71
C TYR A 145 1.35 -1.74 21.35
N PRO A 146 2.08 -0.60 21.44
CA PRO A 146 1.50 0.65 21.91
C PRO A 146 0.34 1.15 21.02
N LEU A 147 0.45 0.97 19.70
CA LEU A 147 -0.63 1.33 18.76
C LEU A 147 -1.82 0.38 18.87
N TYR A 148 -1.60 -0.92 19.03
CA TYR A 148 -2.68 -1.89 19.19
C TYR A 148 -3.44 -1.67 20.49
N ALA A 149 -2.73 -1.46 21.61
CA ALA A 149 -3.35 -1.10 22.89
C ALA A 149 -4.15 0.21 22.79
N TYR A 150 -3.62 1.22 22.09
CA TYR A 150 -4.37 2.44 21.83
C TYR A 150 -5.62 2.18 20.96
N CYS A 151 -5.51 1.38 19.91
CA CYS A 151 -6.64 1.05 19.04
C CYS A 151 -7.73 0.28 19.81
N GLU A 152 -7.34 -0.72 20.59
CA GLU A 152 -8.24 -1.50 21.45
C GLU A 152 -8.97 -0.59 22.44
N LYS A 153 -8.23 0.23 23.20
CA LYS A 153 -8.80 1.17 24.18
C LYS A 153 -9.81 2.15 23.56
N ASN A 154 -9.60 2.55 22.31
CA ASN A 154 -10.43 3.55 21.63
C ASN A 154 -11.41 2.94 20.61
N ASN A 155 -11.59 1.61 20.60
CA ASN A 155 -12.44 0.89 19.63
C ASN A 155 -12.14 1.23 18.16
N LEU A 156 -10.85 1.37 17.82
CA LEU A 156 -10.39 1.66 16.47
C LEU A 156 -10.04 0.36 15.73
N PRO A 157 -10.56 0.14 14.51
CA PRO A 157 -10.21 -1.03 13.71
C PRO A 157 -8.74 -1.02 13.29
N VAL A 158 -8.14 -2.21 13.28
CA VAL A 158 -6.82 -2.50 12.71
C VAL A 158 -6.98 -3.38 11.48
N ILE A 159 -6.43 -2.95 10.34
CA ILE A 159 -6.44 -3.70 9.08
C ILE A 159 -5.02 -4.10 8.73
N ALA A 160 -4.76 -5.41 8.61
CA ALA A 160 -3.49 -5.94 8.11
C ALA A 160 -3.62 -6.42 6.66
N HIS A 161 -2.65 -6.10 5.82
CA HIS A 161 -2.58 -6.72 4.49
C HIS A 161 -2.05 -8.16 4.58
N CYS A 162 -2.76 -9.12 4.01
CA CYS A 162 -2.43 -10.55 4.12
C CYS A 162 -2.18 -11.24 2.76
N SER A 163 -2.28 -10.55 1.63
CA SER A 163 -2.12 -11.18 0.32
C SER A 163 -0.64 -11.54 0.06
N PRO A 164 -0.30 -12.84 -0.09
CA PRO A 164 1.07 -13.24 -0.37
C PRO A 164 1.44 -12.83 -1.80
N ARG A 165 2.74 -12.67 -2.06
CA ARG A 165 3.27 -12.48 -3.42
C ARG A 165 2.68 -11.25 -4.15
N ASN A 166 2.33 -10.18 -3.44
CA ASN A 166 1.90 -8.92 -4.03
C ASN A 166 3.07 -8.23 -4.80
N PRO A 167 2.86 -7.56 -5.95
CA PRO A 167 3.88 -6.72 -6.59
C PRO A 167 4.48 -5.65 -5.66
N VAL A 168 3.68 -5.11 -4.74
CA VAL A 168 4.14 -4.17 -3.70
C VAL A 168 4.66 -4.97 -2.51
N HIS A 169 5.97 -4.97 -2.33
CA HIS A 169 6.70 -5.61 -1.24
C HIS A 169 8.07 -4.96 -1.08
N PHE A 170 8.79 -5.25 0.00
CA PHE A 170 10.12 -4.73 0.25
C PHE A 170 11.10 -5.00 -0.91
N LYS A 171 11.77 -3.96 -1.38
CA LYS A 171 12.69 -3.94 -2.53
C LYS A 171 14.16 -3.78 -2.15
N GLY A 172 14.47 -3.68 -0.86
CA GLY A 172 15.84 -3.68 -0.36
C GLY A 172 16.55 -5.03 -0.54
N SER A 173 17.59 -5.24 0.26
CA SER A 173 18.46 -6.40 0.11
C SER A 173 17.84 -7.69 0.63
N LYS A 174 18.24 -8.83 0.05
CA LYS A 174 17.86 -10.15 0.58
C LYS A 174 18.44 -10.37 1.99
N LYS A 175 19.59 -9.78 2.30
CA LYS A 175 20.24 -9.85 3.62
C LYS A 175 19.37 -9.25 4.72
N GLU A 176 18.77 -8.08 4.46
CA GLU A 176 17.82 -7.45 5.41
C GLU A 176 16.59 -8.31 5.65
N LEU A 177 16.01 -8.86 4.57
CA LEU A 177 14.85 -9.76 4.68
C LEU A 177 15.14 -10.98 5.55
N LEU A 178 16.28 -11.64 5.32
CA LEU A 178 16.68 -12.81 6.12
C LEU A 178 16.89 -12.44 7.58
N LYS A 179 17.48 -11.27 7.86
CA LYS A 179 17.62 -10.75 9.24
C LYS A 179 16.27 -10.59 9.92
N TRP A 180 15.30 -9.97 9.26
CA TRP A 180 13.96 -9.77 9.84
C TRP A 180 13.18 -11.07 9.96
N ILE A 181 13.26 -11.96 8.96
CA ILE A 181 12.59 -13.27 9.01
C ILE A 181 13.13 -14.12 10.16
N ALA A 182 14.42 -14.03 10.48
CA ALA A 182 15.01 -14.71 11.63
C ALA A 182 14.45 -14.22 12.98
N MET A 183 13.77 -13.06 13.01
CA MET A 183 13.05 -12.56 14.19
C MET A 183 11.63 -13.12 14.31
N SER A 184 11.18 -13.95 13.37
CA SER A 184 9.86 -14.58 13.46
C SER A 184 9.77 -15.46 14.70
N LYS A 185 8.61 -15.43 15.37
CA LYS A 185 8.32 -16.33 16.49
C LYS A 185 8.16 -17.80 16.06
N SER A 186 8.04 -18.05 14.75
CA SER A 186 7.95 -19.41 14.19
C SER A 186 9.04 -19.64 13.14
N PRO A 187 9.55 -20.88 13.00
CA PRO A 187 10.52 -21.20 11.95
C PRO A 187 9.98 -20.88 10.55
N VAL A 188 10.83 -20.29 9.70
CA VAL A 188 10.54 -19.99 8.29
C VAL A 188 11.62 -20.62 7.43
N GLU A 189 11.22 -21.48 6.48
CA GLU A 189 12.13 -22.00 5.46
C GLU A 189 12.46 -20.87 4.47
N THR A 190 13.75 -20.62 4.24
CA THR A 190 14.22 -19.50 3.41
C THR A 190 15.11 -19.93 2.25
N LYS A 191 15.56 -21.19 2.22
CA LYS A 191 16.46 -21.72 1.21
C LYS A 191 15.79 -21.70 -0.15
N GLY A 192 16.52 -21.21 -1.16
CA GLY A 192 16.02 -21.13 -2.54
C GLY A 192 14.98 -20.05 -2.82
N LEU A 193 14.41 -19.40 -1.79
CA LEU A 193 13.33 -18.42 -1.99
C LEU A 193 13.81 -17.11 -2.64
N THR A 194 13.00 -16.60 -3.55
CA THR A 194 13.13 -15.25 -4.11
C THR A 194 12.74 -14.20 -3.06
N ARG A 195 13.10 -12.93 -3.29
CA ARG A 195 12.70 -11.83 -2.38
C ARG A 195 11.17 -11.73 -2.23
N LYS A 196 10.43 -11.95 -3.32
CA LYS A 196 8.97 -11.89 -3.35
C LYS A 196 8.36 -12.98 -2.46
N GLU A 197 8.94 -14.18 -2.50
CA GLU A 197 8.52 -15.31 -1.66
C GLU A 197 8.93 -15.10 -0.20
N LEU A 198 10.13 -14.59 0.06
CA LEU A 198 10.54 -14.21 1.41
C LEU A 198 9.58 -13.19 2.03
N CYS A 199 9.16 -12.16 1.28
CA CYS A 199 8.20 -11.18 1.76
C CYS A 199 6.80 -11.77 2.05
N ALA A 200 6.43 -12.88 1.40
CA ALA A 200 5.17 -13.57 1.69
C ALA A 200 5.19 -14.23 3.08
N SER A 201 6.37 -14.44 3.67
CA SER A 201 6.51 -14.94 5.04
C SER A 201 5.97 -13.95 6.07
N PHE A 202 5.96 -12.64 5.79
CA PHE A 202 5.41 -11.65 6.72
C PHE A 202 3.88 -11.64 6.79
N THR A 203 3.20 -12.26 5.83
CA THR A 203 1.73 -12.35 5.79
C THR A 203 1.21 -13.72 6.18
N HIS A 204 2.10 -14.66 6.49
CA HIS A 204 1.71 -16.03 6.78
C HIS A 204 1.22 -16.12 8.24
N PRO A 205 0.04 -16.72 8.50
CA PRO A 205 -0.56 -16.70 9.85
C PRO A 205 0.26 -17.46 10.90
N LYS A 206 1.11 -18.40 10.48
CA LYS A 206 2.01 -19.11 11.42
C LYS A 206 3.18 -18.25 11.89
N THR A 207 3.63 -17.27 11.11
CA THR A 207 4.90 -16.55 11.34
C THR A 207 4.71 -15.18 12.00
N GLY A 208 3.50 -14.62 11.93
CA GLY A 208 3.07 -13.48 12.74
C GLY A 208 1.57 -13.58 13.03
N ARG A 209 1.21 -13.52 14.31
CA ARG A 209 -0.18 -13.60 14.78
C ARG A 209 -0.56 -12.28 15.46
N MET A 210 -1.55 -11.58 14.91
CA MET A 210 -2.25 -10.58 15.72
C MET A 210 -3.13 -11.37 16.70
N CYS A 211 -2.87 -11.22 17.99
CA CYS A 211 -3.62 -11.86 19.06
C CYS A 211 -5.02 -11.27 19.15
#